data_AF-A0A1Z8WT69-F1
#
_entry.id   AF-A0A1Z8WT69-F1
#
_cell.length_a   1.000
_cell.length_b   1.000
_cell.length_c   1.000
_cell.angle_alpha   90.00
_cell.angle_beta   90.00
_cell.angle_gamma   90.00
#
_symmetry.space_group_name_H-M   'P 1'
#
loop_
_entity.id
_entity.type
_entity.pdbx_description
1 polymer ?
#
loop_
_entity_poly.entity_id
_entity_poly.type
_entity_poly.pdbx_seq_one_letter_code
_entity_poly.pdbx_strand_id
1 'polypeptide(L)'
;MNKKIRPCKYCEDEFEWEQKVRRYGGYANVCADCHLDRPDPDANTPVIRGFVTGSGKMAAMQILAFGSKDDADAYGKAWNSNSGWNNRRSGGLNDVNFVKVGENIGNANHKGKSS
;
A
#
# COMPACT_ATOMS: atom_id res chain seq x y z
N MET A 1 -4.09 -2.18 27.69
CA MET A 1 -4.10 -2.67 26.28
C MET A 1 -4.33 -4.17 26.33
N ASN A 2 -5.40 -4.68 25.71
CA ASN A 2 -5.63 -6.13 25.64
C ASN A 2 -4.68 -6.72 24.60
N LYS A 3 -3.76 -7.59 25.03
CA LYS A 3 -2.91 -8.35 24.11
C LYS A 3 -3.78 -9.30 23.30
N LYS A 4 -3.73 -9.19 21.97
CA LYS A 4 -4.42 -10.12 21.08
C LYS A 4 -3.50 -11.29 20.79
N ILE A 5 -3.73 -12.40 21.49
CA ILE A 5 -2.95 -13.62 21.34
C ILE A 5 -3.65 -14.59 20.38
N ARG A 6 -2.87 -15.28 19.55
CA ARG A 6 -3.35 -16.33 18.64
C ARG A 6 -2.34 -17.49 18.60
N PRO A 7 -2.79 -18.73 18.36
CA PRO A 7 -1.88 -19.85 18.12
C PRO A 7 -1.26 -19.75 16.73
N CYS A 8 0.01 -20.13 16.62
CA CYS A 8 0.72 -20.23 15.36
C CYS A 8 0.23 -21.45 14.56
N LYS A 9 0.00 -21.28 13.26
CA LYS A 9 -0.39 -22.36 12.34
C LYS A 9 0.66 -23.50 12.24
N TYR A 10 1.93 -23.22 12.54
CA TYR A 10 3.04 -24.15 12.29
C TYR A 10 3.62 -24.78 13.55
N CYS A 11 3.86 -23.99 14.59
CA CYS A 11 4.39 -24.48 15.87
C CYS A 11 3.35 -24.53 16.98
N GLU A 12 2.13 -24.05 16.73
CA GLU A 12 1.02 -24.01 17.70
C GLU A 12 1.24 -23.11 18.93
N ASP A 13 2.42 -22.48 19.05
CA ASP A 13 2.72 -21.54 20.12
C ASP A 13 1.82 -20.31 20.09
N GLU A 14 1.48 -19.82 21.28
CA GLU A 14 0.74 -18.58 21.47
C GLU A 14 1.65 -17.36 21.29
N PHE A 15 1.25 -16.43 20.42
CA PHE A 15 2.00 -15.20 20.18
C PHE A 15 1.08 -13.98 20.01
N GLU A 16 1.64 -12.79 20.25
CA GLU A 16 0.94 -11.53 20.05
C GLU A 16 0.96 -11.14 18.57
N TRP A 17 -0.11 -11.52 17.85
CA TRP A 17 -0.13 -11.43 16.39
C TRP A 17 -0.08 -10.00 15.86
N GLU A 18 -0.68 -9.04 16.57
CA GLU A 18 -0.74 -7.64 16.13
C GLU A 18 0.66 -7.00 16.18
N GLN A 19 1.42 -7.28 17.24
CA GLN A 19 2.81 -6.85 17.35
C GLN A 19 3.68 -7.49 16.26
N LYS A 20 3.49 -8.79 16.00
CA LYS A 20 4.20 -9.52 14.94
C LYS A 20 3.92 -8.92 13.56
N VAL A 21 2.65 -8.77 13.17
CA VAL A 21 2.26 -8.24 11.85
C VAL A 21 2.74 -6.81 11.67
N ARG A 22 2.72 -5.99 12.73
CA ARG A 22 3.23 -4.63 12.66
C ARG A 22 4.75 -4.56 12.43
N ARG A 23 5.51 -5.50 13.02
CA ARG A 23 6.97 -5.51 12.95
C ARG A 23 7.50 -6.17 11.69
N TYR A 24 6.95 -7.32 11.33
CA TYR A 24 7.47 -8.17 10.24
C TYR A 24 6.52 -8.29 9.05
N GLY A 25 5.22 -7.99 9.23
CA GLY A 25 4.21 -8.26 8.20
C GLY A 25 3.81 -9.73 8.13
N GLY A 26 3.41 -10.17 6.93
CA GLY A 26 2.96 -11.53 6.63
C GLY A 26 1.68 -11.95 7.36
N TYR A 27 1.40 -13.25 7.38
CA TYR A 27 0.18 -13.78 7.99
C TYR A 27 0.07 -13.54 9.49
N ALA A 28 -1.14 -13.17 9.92
CA ALA A 28 -1.54 -12.94 11.32
C ALA A 28 -1.67 -14.23 12.15
N ASN A 29 -1.59 -15.41 11.54
CA ASN A 29 -1.64 -16.70 12.22
C ASN A 29 -0.28 -17.42 12.20
N VAL A 30 0.82 -16.72 11.92
CA VAL A 30 2.18 -17.26 11.95
C VAL A 30 3.00 -16.42 12.93
N CYS A 31 3.69 -17.07 13.88
CA CYS A 31 4.55 -16.41 14.85
C CYS A 31 5.80 -15.81 14.18
N ALA A 32 6.61 -15.04 14.93
CA ALA A 32 7.82 -14.42 14.39
C ALA A 32 8.86 -15.46 13.96
N ASP A 33 9.07 -16.49 14.78
CA ASP A 33 10.09 -17.52 14.52
C ASP A 33 9.74 -18.32 13.27
N CYS A 34 8.51 -18.85 13.18
CA CYS A 34 8.05 -19.57 11.99
C CYS A 34 7.96 -18.70 10.73
N HIS A 35 7.85 -17.37 10.87
CA HIS A 35 7.88 -16.44 9.75
C HIS A 35 9.32 -16.18 9.25
N LEU A 36 10.32 -16.24 10.14
CA LEU A 36 11.72 -16.04 9.79
C LEU A 36 12.40 -17.34 9.32
N ASP A 37 12.00 -18.49 9.88
CA ASP A 37 12.58 -19.80 9.56
C ASP A 37 12.05 -20.42 8.25
N ARG A 38 10.97 -19.85 7.70
CA ARG A 38 10.33 -20.35 6.47
C ARG A 38 10.36 -19.24 5.42
N PRO A 39 10.51 -19.59 4.12
CA PRO A 39 10.34 -18.60 3.06
C PRO A 39 8.96 -17.96 3.23
N ASP A 40 8.96 -16.63 3.35
CA ASP A 40 7.73 -15.88 3.56
C ASP A 40 6.76 -16.21 2.42
N PRO A 41 5.59 -16.82 2.71
CA PRO A 41 4.59 -17.07 1.68
C PRO A 41 4.15 -15.79 0.97
N ASP A 42 4.35 -14.62 1.61
CA ASP A 42 4.09 -13.30 1.04
C ASP A 42 5.33 -12.61 0.46
N ALA A 43 6.49 -13.28 0.34
CA ALA A 43 7.71 -12.69 -0.24
C ALA A 43 7.48 -12.13 -1.66
N ASN A 44 6.52 -12.72 -2.38
CA ASN A 44 6.11 -12.29 -3.72
C ASN A 44 4.75 -11.58 -3.74
N THR A 45 4.13 -11.35 -2.57
CA THR A 45 2.85 -10.63 -2.50
C THR A 45 3.14 -9.14 -2.76
N PRO A 46 2.59 -8.56 -3.84
CA PRO A 46 2.87 -7.19 -4.18
C PRO A 46 2.29 -6.24 -3.13
N VAL A 47 3.03 -5.17 -2.82
CA VAL A 47 2.56 -4.16 -1.88
C VAL A 47 1.53 -3.29 -2.57
N ILE A 48 0.28 -3.29 -2.10
CA ILE A 48 -0.80 -2.50 -2.70
C ILE A 48 -1.01 -1.20 -1.92
N ARG A 49 -1.04 -0.07 -2.61
CA ARG A 49 -1.37 1.25 -2.05
C ARG A 49 -2.46 1.94 -2.87
N GLY A 50 -3.36 2.63 -2.16
CA GLY A 50 -4.37 3.51 -2.76
C GLY A 50 -3.92 4.96 -2.65
N PHE A 51 -3.99 5.69 -3.77
CA PHE A 51 -3.70 7.10 -3.86
C PHE A 51 -4.95 7.85 -4.28
N VAL A 52 -5.33 8.87 -3.53
CA VAL A 52 -6.56 9.63 -3.76
C VAL A 52 -6.22 11.07 -4.08
N THR A 53 -6.87 11.62 -5.09
CA THR A 53 -6.84 13.04 -5.47
C THR A 53 -8.25 13.60 -5.60
N GLY A 54 -8.39 14.92 -5.46
CA GLY A 54 -9.61 15.60 -5.88
C GLY A 54 -9.58 15.83 -7.39
N SER A 55 -10.56 15.28 -8.12
CA SER A 55 -10.73 15.55 -9.56
C SER A 55 -12.11 16.17 -9.80
N GLY A 56 -12.15 17.50 -9.86
CA GLY A 56 -13.40 18.25 -10.00
C GLY A 56 -14.30 18.09 -8.76
N LYS A 57 -15.53 17.60 -8.96
CA LYS A 57 -16.53 17.38 -7.89
C LYS A 57 -16.51 15.95 -7.32
N MET A 58 -15.60 15.10 -7.79
CA MET A 58 -15.48 13.70 -7.39
C MET A 58 -14.08 13.43 -6.83
N ALA A 59 -13.98 12.50 -5.89
CA ALA A 59 -12.69 11.91 -5.54
C ALA A 59 -12.25 10.99 -6.70
N ALA A 60 -10.99 11.10 -7.12
CA ALA A 60 -10.34 10.14 -7.99
C ALA A 60 -9.39 9.29 -7.16
N MET A 61 -9.36 7.98 -7.39
CA MET A 61 -8.52 7.03 -6.68
C MET A 61 -7.79 6.13 -7.68
N GLN A 62 -6.51 5.91 -7.43
CA GLN A 62 -5.70 4.92 -8.12
C GLN A 62 -5.21 3.89 -7.11
N ILE A 63 -5.32 2.61 -7.46
CA ILE A 63 -4.79 1.50 -6.68
C ILE A 63 -3.59 0.97 -7.45
N LEU A 64 -2.42 1.05 -6.83
CA LEU A 64 -1.13 0.67 -7.41
C LEU A 64 -0.52 -0.48 -6.61
N ALA A 65 0.14 -1.39 -7.33
CA ALA A 65 0.88 -2.51 -6.78
C ALA A 65 2.38 -2.32 -7.03
N PHE A 66 3.19 -2.56 -6.01
CA PHE A 66 4.64 -2.35 -6.00
C PHE A 66 5.37 -3.66 -5.70
N GLY A 67 6.59 -3.79 -6.25
CA GLY A 67 7.45 -4.95 -5.98
C GLY A 67 8.05 -4.95 -4.57
N SER A 68 8.12 -3.79 -3.93
CA SER A 68 8.64 -3.66 -2.57
C SER A 68 7.91 -2.59 -1.76
N LYS A 69 8.07 -2.64 -0.43
CA LYS A 69 7.56 -1.61 0.47
C LYS A 69 8.30 -0.29 0.30
N ASP A 70 9.60 -0.34 0.05
CA ASP A 70 10.43 0.85 -0.14
C ASP A 70 10.01 1.62 -1.41
N ASP A 71 9.70 0.90 -2.49
CA ASP A 71 9.14 1.49 -3.72
C ASP A 71 7.78 2.16 -3.45
N ALA A 72 6.90 1.46 -2.75
CA ALA A 72 5.58 1.99 -2.39
C ALA A 72 5.68 3.27 -1.53
N ASP A 73 6.60 3.29 -0.57
CA ASP A 73 6.82 4.42 0.31
C ASP A 73 7.55 5.59 -0.41
N ALA A 74 8.48 5.29 -1.32
CA ALA A 74 9.14 6.28 -2.18
C ALA A 74 8.14 6.95 -3.14
N TYR A 75 7.30 6.16 -3.83
CA TYR A 75 6.22 6.66 -4.68
C TYR A 75 5.23 7.50 -3.86
N GLY A 76 4.86 7.06 -2.66
CA GLY A 76 3.97 7.82 -1.78
C GLY A 76 4.54 9.17 -1.36
N LYS A 77 5.85 9.24 -1.07
CA LYS A 77 6.54 10.52 -0.81
C LYS A 77 6.49 11.43 -2.04
N ALA A 78 6.86 10.91 -3.21
CA ALA A 78 6.83 11.67 -4.47
C ALA A 78 5.40 12.14 -4.81
N TRP A 79 4.39 11.30 -4.59
CA TRP A 79 2.98 11.63 -4.76
C TRP A 79 2.54 12.75 -3.84
N ASN A 80 2.90 12.71 -2.55
CA ASN A 80 2.57 13.77 -1.59
C ASN A 80 3.31 15.08 -1.89
N SER A 81 4.52 15.02 -2.44
CA SER A 81 5.26 16.21 -2.91
C SER A 81 4.63 16.83 -4.15
N ASN A 82 4.07 16.02 -5.05
CA ASN A 82 3.49 16.47 -6.32
C ASN A 82 1.99 16.82 -6.23
N SER A 83 1.24 16.18 -5.34
CA SER A 83 -0.18 16.43 -5.12
C SER A 83 -0.41 17.74 -4.34
N GLY A 84 -1.58 18.34 -4.57
CA GLY A 84 -1.83 19.79 -4.46
C GLY A 84 -1.63 20.48 -3.10
N TRP A 85 -1.36 19.78 -2.00
CA TRP A 85 -1.15 20.42 -0.69
C TRP A 85 0.22 21.08 -0.54
N ASN A 86 1.27 20.49 -1.13
CA ASN A 86 2.61 21.08 -1.15
C ASN A 86 2.94 21.78 -2.48
N ASN A 87 2.26 21.42 -3.58
CA ASN A 87 2.32 22.03 -4.91
C ASN A 87 3.71 22.46 -5.39
N ARG A 88 4.77 21.71 -5.03
CA ARG A 88 6.14 22.01 -5.47
C ARG A 88 6.49 21.40 -6.81
N ARG A 89 5.59 20.56 -7.40
CA ARG A 89 5.74 19.85 -8.68
C ARG A 89 7.21 19.58 -9.02
N SER A 90 7.89 18.91 -8.09
CA SER A 90 9.33 18.74 -8.10
C SER A 90 9.63 17.24 -8.02
N GLY A 91 10.38 16.73 -8.98
CA GLY A 91 10.70 15.30 -9.12
C GLY A 91 9.64 14.52 -9.89
N GLY A 92 10.09 13.60 -10.75
CA GLY A 92 9.22 12.71 -11.51
C GLY A 92 8.57 11.65 -10.62
N LEU A 93 7.41 11.16 -11.05
CA LEU A 93 6.74 9.98 -10.45
C LEU A 93 7.15 8.67 -11.16
N ASN A 94 8.07 8.74 -12.13
CA ASN A 94 8.40 7.66 -13.05
C ASN A 94 9.62 6.82 -12.61
N ASP A 95 10.28 7.20 -11.52
CA ASP A 95 11.51 6.54 -11.06
C ASP A 95 11.22 5.27 -10.24
N VAL A 96 9.95 4.98 -9.95
CA VAL A 96 9.50 3.79 -9.21
C VAL A 96 8.69 2.90 -10.14
N ASN A 97 9.02 1.62 -10.19
CA ASN A 97 8.25 0.62 -10.93
C ASN A 97 6.97 0.26 -10.17
N PHE A 98 5.82 0.38 -10.83
CA PHE A 98 4.53 -0.02 -10.26
C PHE A 98 3.58 -0.54 -11.35
N VAL A 99 2.60 -1.33 -10.92
CA VAL A 99 1.51 -1.82 -11.76
C VAL A 99 0.19 -1.21 -11.29
N LYS A 100 -0.57 -0.60 -12.20
CA LYS A 100 -1.91 -0.13 -11.89
C LYS A 100 -2.87 -1.32 -11.82
N VAL A 101 -3.47 -1.54 -10.65
CA VAL A 101 -4.40 -2.67 -10.42
C VAL A 101 -5.86 -2.24 -10.41
N GLY A 102 -6.13 -0.95 -10.20
CA GLY A 102 -7.49 -0.42 -10.23
C GLY A 102 -7.49 1.10 -10.28
N GLU A 103 -8.56 1.66 -10.81
CA GLU A 103 -8.69 3.11 -10.97
C GLU A 103 -10.16 3.52 -10.96
N ASN A 104 -10.45 4.58 -10.23
CA ASN A 104 -11.72 5.29 -10.27
C ASN A 104 -11.38 6.76 -10.51
N ILE A 105 -11.56 7.23 -11.75
CA ILE A 105 -11.38 8.65 -12.07
C ILE A 105 -12.75 9.25 -12.41
N GLY A 106 -12.95 10.50 -12.00
CA GLY A 106 -14.13 11.27 -12.37
C GLY A 106 -14.28 11.38 -13.89
N ASN A 107 -15.53 11.38 -14.37
CA ASN A 107 -15.81 11.49 -15.79
C ASN A 107 -15.12 12.74 -16.39
N ALA A 108 -14.21 12.53 -17.35
CA ALA A 108 -13.52 13.62 -18.07
C ALA A 108 -14.47 14.44 -18.95
N ASN A 109 -15.75 14.04 -19.06
CA ASN A 109 -16.78 14.79 -19.76
C ASN A 109 -17.18 16.03 -18.95
N HIS A 110 -16.28 17.00 -18.99
CA HIS A 110 -16.48 18.40 -18.66
C HIS A 110 -17.59 18.91 -19.58
N LYS A 111 -18.85 18.94 -19.09
CA LYS A 111 -19.91 19.74 -19.71
C LYS A 111 -19.35 21.16 -19.88
N GLY A 112 -18.97 21.52 -21.11
CA GLY A 112 -18.26 22.77 -21.40
C GLY A 112 -17.24 22.74 -22.56
N LYS A 113 -17.10 21.65 -23.33
CA LYS A 113 -16.61 21.81 -24.71
C LYS A 113 -17.77 22.29 -25.58
N SER A 114 -17.92 23.61 -25.69
CA SER A 114 -18.58 24.18 -26.86
C SER A 114 -17.61 24.03 -28.03
N SER A 115 -18.11 23.44 -29.11
CA SER A 115 -17.58 23.57 -30.46
C SER A 115 -17.40 25.03 -30.86
#